data_AF-A0A964KCP3-F1
#
_entry.id   AF-A0A964KCP3-F1
#
_cell.length_a   1.000
_cell.length_b   1.000
_cell.length_c   1.000
_cell.angle_alpha   90.00
_cell.angle_beta   90.00
_cell.angle_gamma   90.00
#
_symmetry.space_group_name_H-M   'P 1'
#
loop_
_entity.id
_entity.type
_entity.pdbx_description
1 polymer ?
#
loop_
_entity_poly.entity_id
_entity_poly.type
_entity_poly.pdbx_seq_one_letter_code
_entity_poly.pdbx_strand_id
1 'polypeptide(L)' 'MKITAVESIQLAEFPNTLVQEVVRAFYHGWYGDIVTQLPSLKNGRISAPCWPGLGTALRLEIKRRNDATVRVSRL' A
#
# COMPACT_ATOMS: atom_id res chain seq x y z
N MET A 1 -2.42 -2.02 -10.13
CA MET A 1 -2.86 -2.47 -8.80
C MET A 1 -2.19 -1.57 -7.77
N LYS A 2 -2.96 -0.70 -7.09
CA LYS A 2 -2.44 0.58 -6.58
C LYS A 2 -1.65 0.42 -5.27
N ILE A 3 -0.32 0.32 -5.41
CA ILE A 3 0.64 0.77 -4.37
C ILE A 3 0.33 2.22 -3.94
N THR A 4 -0.34 2.98 -4.81
CA THR A 4 -0.86 4.35 -4.57
C THR A 4 -1.69 4.51 -3.30
N ALA A 5 -2.34 3.45 -2.80
CA ALA A 5 -3.14 3.57 -1.57
C ALA A 5 -2.29 4.00 -0.37
N VAL A 6 -1.06 3.48 -0.26
CA VAL A 6 -0.15 3.87 0.81
C VAL A 6 0.35 5.29 0.59
N GLU A 7 0.81 5.61 -0.60
CA GLU A 7 1.26 6.97 -0.96
C GLU A 7 0.21 8.05 -0.67
N SER A 8 -1.07 7.82 -0.99
CA SER A 8 -2.14 8.78 -0.67
C SER A 8 -2.33 9.01 0.83
N ILE A 9 -2.00 8.04 1.67
CA ILE A 9 -2.13 8.17 3.13
C ILE A 9 -1.05 9.11 3.69
N GLN A 10 0.15 9.16 3.10
CA GLN A 10 1.13 10.20 3.44
C GLN A 10 0.60 11.60 3.09
N LEU A 11 -0.12 11.75 1.98
CA LEU A 11 -0.78 13.02 1.64
C LEU A 11 -1.95 13.32 2.58
N ALA A 12 -2.59 12.30 3.14
CA ALA A 12 -3.70 12.49 4.07
C ALA A 12 -3.30 13.14 5.41
N GLU A 13 -2.01 13.34 5.66
CA GLU A 13 -1.51 14.11 6.80
C GLU A 13 -1.57 15.63 6.59
N PHE A 14 -1.81 16.11 5.35
CA PHE A 14 -1.97 17.54 5.12
C PHE A 14 -3.19 18.11 5.88
N PRO A 15 -3.07 19.34 6.43
CA PRO A 15 -4.09 19.91 7.31
C PRO A 15 -5.44 20.17 6.63
N ASN A 16 -5.48 20.18 5.30
CA ASN A 16 -6.69 20.36 4.50
C ASN A 16 -7.29 19.05 3.98
N THR A 17 -6.71 17.89 4.32
CA THR A 17 -7.30 16.60 3.94
C THR A 17 -8.46 16.26 4.85
N LEU A 18 -9.66 16.14 4.28
CA LEU A 18 -10.88 15.84 5.02
C LEU A 18 -11.12 14.34 5.19
N VAL A 19 -10.90 13.56 4.12
CA VAL A 19 -11.16 12.12 4.09
C VAL A 19 -10.08 11.40 3.28
N GLN A 20 -9.78 10.17 3.69
CA GLN A 20 -8.95 9.25 2.94
C GLN A 20 -9.79 8.04 2.55
N GLU A 21 -9.93 7.80 1.25
CA GLU A 21 -10.69 6.68 0.74
C GLU A 21 -9.98 5.35 1.04
N VAL A 22 -10.74 4.37 1.53
CA VAL A 22 -10.30 2.99 1.74
C VAL A 22 -11.40 2.01 1.37
N VAL A 23 -11.06 0.92 0.70
CA VAL A 23 -11.99 -0.18 0.41
C VAL A 23 -11.75 -1.31 1.41
N ARG A 24 -12.72 -1.53 2.31
CA ARG A 24 -12.63 -2.53 3.39
C ARG A 24 -12.28 -3.93 2.88
N ALA A 25 -12.91 -4.37 1.79
CA ALA A 25 -12.69 -5.70 1.22
C ALA A 25 -11.27 -5.88 0.65
N PHE A 26 -10.63 -4.79 0.19
CA PHE A 26 -9.26 -4.86 -0.31
C PHE A 26 -8.26 -4.85 0.84
N TYR A 27 -8.46 -3.94 1.81
CA TYR A 27 -7.59 -3.80 2.97
C TYR A 27 -7.51 -5.08 3.82
N HIS A 28 -8.65 -5.70 4.11
CA HIS A 28 -8.71 -6.96 4.88
C HIS A 28 -8.61 -8.23 4.02
N GLY A 29 -8.53 -8.07 2.70
CA GLY A 29 -8.37 -9.17 1.77
C GLY A 29 -6.98 -9.16 1.15
N TRP A 30 -6.95 -9.14 -0.17
CA TRP A 30 -5.77 -9.44 -0.96
C TRP A 30 -4.62 -8.42 -0.85
N TYR A 31 -4.82 -7.24 -0.26
CA TYR A 31 -3.72 -6.29 -0.04
C TYR A 31 -2.61 -6.91 0.83
N GLY A 32 -2.97 -7.64 1.88
CA GLY A 32 -1.99 -8.33 2.74
C GLY A 32 -1.20 -9.43 2.03
N ASP A 33 -1.76 -9.97 0.93
CA ASP A 33 -1.11 -11.04 0.17
C ASP A 33 0.01 -10.50 -0.74
N ILE A 34 -0.04 -9.22 -1.10
CA ILE A 34 0.86 -8.63 -2.10
C ILE A 34 1.92 -7.69 -1.53
N VAL A 35 1.68 -7.06 -0.37
CA VAL A 35 2.62 -6.13 0.25
C VAL A 35 3.08 -6.63 1.62
N THR A 36 4.24 -6.15 2.08
CA THR A 36 4.83 -6.59 3.36
C THR A 36 4.09 -6.03 4.56
N GLN A 37 3.55 -4.81 4.45
CA GLN A 37 2.86 -4.13 5.54
C GLN A 37 1.69 -3.29 5.03
N LEU A 38 0.67 -3.12 5.86
CA LEU A 38 -0.45 -2.23 5.60
C LEU A 38 -0.47 -1.08 6.62
N PRO A 39 -0.88 0.13 6.21
CA PRO A 39 -1.07 1.25 7.13
C PRO A 39 -2.08 0.90 8.21
N SER A 40 -1.88 1.38 9.44
CA SER A 40 -2.79 1.09 10.55
C SER A 40 -4.15 1.74 10.33
N LEU A 41 -5.22 0.94 10.30
CA LEU A 41 -6.61 1.40 10.30
C LEU A 41 -7.25 1.10 11.66
N LYS A 42 -7.52 2.13 12.46
CA LYS A 42 -8.12 1.99 13.80
C LYS A 42 -9.25 3.00 13.99
N ASN A 43 -10.40 2.55 14.48
CA ASN A 43 -11.57 3.40 14.76
C ASN A 43 -11.97 4.30 13.58
N GLY A 44 -11.90 3.77 12.35
CA GLY A 44 -12.22 4.51 11.13
C GLY A 44 -11.15 5.50 10.67
N ARG A 45 -10.00 5.58 11.36
CA ARG A 45 -8.89 6.46 10.98
C ARG A 45 -7.71 5.65 10.48
N ILE A 46 -7.21 6.01 9.30
CA ILE A 46 -5.97 5.46 8.74
C ILE A 46 -4.81 6.41 9.04
N SER A 47 -3.63 5.87 9.30
CA SER A 47 -2.44 6.66 9.66
C SER A 47 -1.27 6.32 8.77
N ALA A 48 -0.40 7.30 8.51
CA ALA A 48 0.81 7.07 7.74
C ALA A 48 1.70 6.03 8.42
N PRO A 49 2.39 5.18 7.64
CA PRO A 49 3.32 4.21 8.18
C PRO A 49 4.53 4.91 8.81
N CYS A 50 5.04 4.37 9.92
CA CYS A 50 6.21 4.92 10.63
C CYS A 50 7.56 4.55 9.99
N TRP A 51 7.54 3.67 8.98
CA TRP A 51 8.75 3.15 8.34
C TRP A 51 9.22 4.07 7.21
N PRO A 52 10.52 4.07 6.87
CA PRO A 52 11.06 4.92 5.81
C PRO A 52 10.36 4.77 4.46
N GLY A 53 10.24 5.87 3.72
CA GLY A 53 9.65 5.90 2.39
C GLY A 53 8.15 5.60 2.40
N LEU A 54 7.72 4.64 1.58
CA LEU A 54 6.33 4.18 1.55
C LEU A 54 5.95 3.33 2.76
N GLY A 55 6.93 2.86 3.54
CA GLY A 55 6.69 1.99 4.69
C GLY A 55 6.06 0.63 4.38
N THR A 56 6.08 0.23 3.11
CA THR A 56 5.74 -1.11 2.64
C THR A 56 6.55 -1.45 1.39
N ALA A 57 6.60 -2.73 1.03
CA ALA A 57 7.21 -3.21 -0.20
C ALA A 57 6.37 -4.33 -0.80
N LEU A 58 6.53 -4.58 -2.10
CA LEU A 58 5.98 -5.80 -2.70
C LEU A 58 6.64 -7.03 -2.05
N ARG A 59 5.83 -8.03 -1.70
CA ARG A 59 6.35 -9.31 -1.22
C ARG A 59 7.18 -9.97 -2.32
N LEU A 60 8.25 -10.67 -1.93
CA LEU A 60 9.19 -11.25 -2.88
C LEU A 60 8.54 -12.34 -3.76
N GLU A 61 7.55 -13.05 -3.22
CA GLU A 61 6.80 -14.09 -3.94
C GLU A 61 6.09 -13.54 -5.17
N ILE A 62 5.65 -12.28 -5.15
CA ILE A 62 4.92 -11.67 -6.26
C ILE A 62 5.76 -11.64 -7.54
N LYS A 63 7.08 -11.44 -7.41
CA LYS A 63 7.99 -11.48 -8.57
C LYS A 63 8.29 -12.90 -9.05
N ARG A 64 8.02 -13.92 -8.23
CA ARG A 64 8.29 -15.35 -8.53
C ARG A 64 7.06 -16.12 -8.99
N ARG A 65 5.89 -15.48 -9.02
CA ARG A 65 4.63 -16.08 -9.45
C ARG A 65 4.70 -16.51 -10.91
N ASN A 66 4.21 -17.70 -11.22
CA ASN A 66 4.19 -18.25 -12.58
C ASN A 66 3.35 -17.39 -13.55
N ASP A 67 2.36 -16.67 -13.03
CA ASP A 67 1.49 -15.75 -13.77
C ASP A 67 2.04 -14.31 -13.86
N ALA A 68 3.21 -14.01 -13.30
CA ALA A 68 3.77 -12.66 -13.29
C ALA A 68 4.57 -12.35 -14.56
N THR A 69 4.22 -11.24 -15.22
CA THR A 69 5.05 -10.66 -16.29
C THR A 69 5.95 -9.58 -15.70
N VAL A 70 7.27 -9.77 -15.77
CA VAL A 70 8.27 -8.84 -15.24
C VAL A 70 9.12 -8.28 -16.39
N ARG A 71 9.18 -6.94 -16.51
CA ARG A 71 10.00 -6.25 -17.50
C ARG A 71 11.01 -5.34 -16.80
N VAL A 72 12.29 -5.44 -17.18
CA VAL A 72 13.38 -4.62 -16.66
C VAL A 72 14.13 -4.02 -17.83
N SER A 73 14.36 -2.70 -17.80
CA SER A 73 15.24 -1.99 -18.75
C SER A 73 16.56 -1.69 -18.07
N ARG A 74 17.66 -1.81 -18.81
CA ARG A 74 19.01 -1.44 -18.35
C ARG A 74 19.57 -0.38 -19.30
N LEU A 75 20.37 0.53 -18.73
CA LEU A 75 21.14 1.53 -19.48
C LEU A 75 22.39 0.89 -20.08
#